data_AF-A0A1M6ERZ9-F1
#
_entry.id   AF-A0A1M6ERZ9-F1
#
_cell.length_a   1.000
_cell.length_b   1.000
_cell.length_c   1.000
_cell.angle_alpha   90.00
_cell.angle_beta   90.00
_cell.angle_gamma   90.00
#
_symmetry.space_group_name_H-M   'P 1'
#
loop_
_entity.id
_entity.type
_entity.pdbx_description
1 polymer ?
#
loop_
_entity_poly.entity_id
_entity_poly.type
_entity_poly.pdbx_seq_one_letter_code
_entity_poly.pdbx_strand_id
1 'polypeptide(L)'
;MGKLKKLSNANYLHDVPVQCAAVNSKNRAYIDRFVSENYKRLSNQFKAIGSNINSSCFGSMDKLNETLYALYIDPNLDFGCWDEANSYMLNKFTEKELRIPVKKVSKNEELQDSESINE
;
A
#
# COMPACT_ATOMS: atom_id res chain seq x y z
N MET A 1 53.07 11.42 -5.47
CA MET A 1 51.73 11.34 -6.09
C MET A 1 50.86 10.40 -5.26
N GLY A 2 49.98 10.93 -4.40
CA GLY A 2 49.12 10.13 -3.53
C GLY A 2 47.96 9.54 -4.33
N LYS A 3 47.79 8.21 -4.30
CA LYS A 3 46.64 7.54 -4.92
C LYS A 3 45.40 7.79 -4.06
N LEU A 4 44.46 8.58 -4.57
CA LEU A 4 43.11 8.69 -3.99
C LEU A 4 42.44 7.31 -4.06
N LYS A 5 42.23 6.66 -2.90
CA LYS A 5 41.38 5.47 -2.82
C LYS A 5 39.93 5.91 -2.97
N LYS A 6 39.24 5.40 -3.99
CA LYS A 6 37.79 5.60 -4.13
C LYS A 6 37.12 5.00 -2.89
N LEU A 7 36.40 5.82 -2.14
CA LEU A 7 35.51 5.35 -1.08
C LEU A 7 34.37 4.58 -1.77
N SER A 8 34.39 3.26 -1.66
CA SER A 8 33.27 2.41 -2.04
C SER A 8 32.13 2.71 -1.07
N ASN A 9 31.19 3.55 -1.47
CA ASN A 9 29.94 3.68 -0.75
C ASN A 9 29.22 2.32 -0.81
N ALA A 10 29.26 1.57 0.29
CA ALA A 10 28.61 0.26 0.41
C ALA A 10 27.08 0.37 0.59
N ASN A 11 26.53 1.58 0.50
CA ASN A 11 25.12 1.87 0.70
C ASN A 11 24.33 1.99 -0.62
N TYR A 12 24.92 1.59 -1.76
CA TYR A 12 24.10 1.34 -2.94
C TYR A 12 23.29 0.09 -2.65
N LEU A 13 21.96 0.25 -2.72
CA LEU A 13 20.97 -0.81 -2.64
C LEU A 13 21.52 -2.05 -3.35
N HIS A 14 21.94 -3.05 -2.58
CA HIS A 14 22.27 -4.37 -3.14
C HIS A 14 21.06 -4.83 -3.94
N ASP A 15 21.26 -5.62 -4.99
CA ASP A 15 20.19 -6.28 -5.75
C ASP A 15 19.27 -7.03 -4.78
N VAL A 16 18.29 -6.33 -4.21
CA VAL A 16 17.29 -6.90 -3.33
C VAL A 16 16.49 -7.78 -4.27
N PRO A 17 16.47 -9.11 -4.08
CA PRO A 17 15.67 -9.95 -4.94
C PRO A 17 14.24 -9.44 -4.84
N VAL A 18 13.75 -8.88 -5.95
CA VAL A 18 12.35 -8.46 -6.06
C VAL A 18 11.57 -9.75 -5.88
N GLN A 19 10.89 -9.87 -4.74
CA GLN A 19 9.99 -10.97 -4.51
C GLN A 19 8.85 -10.81 -5.52
N CYS A 20 8.93 -11.54 -6.63
CA CYS A 20 7.84 -11.64 -7.57
C CYS A 20 6.69 -12.36 -6.87
N ALA A 21 5.76 -11.59 -6.32
CA ALA A 21 4.52 -12.14 -5.79
C ALA A 21 3.83 -12.92 -6.91
N ALA A 22 3.26 -14.09 -6.57
CA ALA A 22 2.51 -14.88 -7.53
C ALA A 22 1.33 -14.03 -8.03
N VAL A 23 1.34 -13.71 -9.33
CA VAL A 23 0.28 -12.89 -9.93
C VAL A 23 -0.94 -13.77 -10.19
N ASN A 24 -2.11 -13.26 -9.83
CA ASN A 24 -3.39 -13.88 -10.16
C ASN A 24 -3.66 -13.76 -11.66
N SER A 25 -3.15 -14.73 -12.42
CA SER A 25 -3.30 -14.77 -13.88
C SER A 25 -4.74 -15.07 -14.33
N LYS A 26 -5.52 -15.80 -13.51
CA LYS A 26 -6.90 -16.19 -13.81
C LYS A 26 -7.84 -14.98 -13.83
N ASN A 27 -7.77 -14.16 -12.79
CA ASN A 27 -8.65 -12.99 -12.64
C ASN A 27 -8.09 -11.73 -13.28
N ARG A 28 -6.85 -11.77 -13.78
CA ARG A 28 -6.18 -10.61 -14.38
C ARG A 28 -7.06 -9.90 -15.41
N ALA A 29 -7.73 -10.65 -16.29
CA ALA A 29 -8.61 -10.07 -17.31
C ALA A 29 -9.81 -9.30 -16.69
N TYR A 30 -10.39 -9.81 -15.62
CA TYR A 30 -11.47 -9.12 -14.90
C TYR A 30 -10.94 -7.87 -14.18
N ILE A 31 -9.78 -7.98 -13.52
CA ILE A 31 -9.19 -6.83 -12.81
C ILE A 31 -8.79 -5.75 -13.83
N ASP A 32 -8.12 -6.11 -14.93
CA ASP A 32 -7.72 -5.20 -16.00
C ASP A 32 -8.94 -4.47 -16.59
N ARG A 33 -10.04 -5.21 -16.84
CA ARG A 33 -11.30 -4.64 -17.30
C ARG A 33 -11.89 -3.66 -16.29
N PHE A 34 -11.99 -4.06 -15.03
CA PHE A 34 -12.53 -3.21 -13.96
C PHE A 34 -11.73 -1.92 -13.81
N VAL A 35 -10.40 -2.01 -13.78
CA VAL A 35 -9.50 -0.87 -13.66
C VAL A 35 -9.68 0.05 -14.87
N SER A 36 -9.72 -0.49 -16.08
CA SER A 36 -9.93 0.30 -17.29
C SER A 36 -11.25 1.08 -17.27
N GLU A 37 -12.33 0.46 -16.79
CA GLU A 37 -13.66 1.08 -16.73
C GLU A 37 -13.83 2.05 -15.56
N ASN A 38 -13.26 1.74 -14.39
CA ASN A 38 -13.57 2.43 -13.12
C ASN A 38 -12.45 3.33 -12.60
N TYR A 39 -11.21 3.21 -13.08
CA TYR A 39 -10.06 3.92 -12.48
C TYR A 39 -10.23 5.44 -12.48
N LYS A 40 -10.76 6.03 -13.56
CA LYS A 40 -10.99 7.48 -13.61
C LYS A 40 -11.98 7.93 -12.54
N ARG A 41 -13.07 7.17 -12.34
CA ARG A 41 -14.07 7.43 -11.31
C ARG A 41 -13.46 7.30 -9.91
N LEU A 42 -12.75 6.21 -9.65
CA LEU A 42 -12.10 5.94 -8.37
C LEU A 42 -11.01 6.98 -8.06
N SER A 43 -10.13 7.29 -9.02
CA SER A 43 -9.09 8.31 -8.86
C SER A 43 -9.69 9.66 -8.48
N ASN A 44 -10.78 10.08 -9.13
CA ASN A 44 -11.46 11.33 -8.78
C ASN A 44 -12.10 11.29 -7.38
N GLN A 45 -12.74 10.17 -7.00
CA GLN A 45 -13.30 9.99 -5.66
C GLN A 45 -12.22 10.06 -4.58
N PHE A 46 -11.12 9.32 -4.73
CA PHE A 46 -10.03 9.30 -3.76
C PHE A 46 -9.27 10.63 -3.68
N LYS A 47 -9.11 11.34 -4.81
CA LYS A 47 -8.59 12.71 -4.82
C LYS A 47 -9.51 13.68 -4.06
N ALA A 48 -10.82 13.51 -4.18
CA ALA A 48 -11.80 14.33 -3.46
C ALA A 48 -11.85 14.02 -1.95
N ILE A 49 -11.66 12.74 -1.56
CA ILE A 49 -11.66 12.29 -0.15
C ILE A 49 -10.48 12.86 0.65
N GLY A 50 -9.38 13.21 -0.01
CA GLY A 50 -8.58 14.33 0.47
C GLY A 50 -7.07 14.21 0.37
N SER A 51 -6.49 15.41 0.46
CA SER A 51 -5.11 15.74 0.80
C SER A 51 -4.70 15.34 2.23
N ASN A 52 -5.47 14.48 2.90
CA ASN A 52 -5.25 14.09 4.28
C ASN A 52 -4.24 12.95 4.32
N ILE A 53 -2.98 13.35 4.23
CA ILE A 53 -1.82 12.48 4.37
C ILE A 53 -1.62 12.24 5.87
N ASN A 54 -1.55 10.97 6.28
CA ASN A 54 -1.29 10.64 7.68
C ASN A 54 0.19 10.92 8.04
N SER A 55 0.57 10.74 9.32
CA SER A 55 1.95 10.96 9.78
C SER A 55 3.00 10.07 9.10
N SER A 56 2.59 8.98 8.44
CA SER A 56 3.48 8.09 7.68
C SER A 56 3.55 8.44 6.19
N CYS A 57 3.18 9.66 5.79
CA CYS A 57 3.12 10.08 4.39
C CYS A 57 2.19 9.23 3.51
N PHE A 58 1.22 8.52 4.11
CA PHE A 58 0.31 7.64 3.40
C PHE A 58 -1.05 8.33 3.20
N GLY A 59 -1.44 8.49 1.94
CA GLY A 59 -2.66 9.19 1.53
C GLY A 59 -3.73 8.26 0.97
N SER A 60 -4.84 8.86 0.57
CA SER A 60 -5.96 8.15 -0.07
C SER A 60 -5.53 7.46 -1.37
N MET A 61 -4.72 8.12 -2.19
CA MET A 61 -4.19 7.55 -3.44
C MET A 61 -3.28 6.34 -3.20
N ASP A 62 -2.49 6.34 -2.13
CA ASP A 62 -1.65 5.18 -1.78
C ASP A 62 -2.52 4.00 -1.38
N LYS A 63 -3.63 4.25 -0.68
CA LYS A 63 -4.62 3.22 -0.35
C LYS A 63 -5.30 2.63 -1.59
N LEU A 64 -5.63 3.46 -2.59
CA LEU A 64 -6.15 3.01 -3.88
C LEU A 64 -5.13 2.05 -4.55
N ASN A 65 -3.86 2.47 -4.62
CA ASN A 65 -2.81 1.69 -5.27
C ASN A 65 -2.53 0.37 -4.54
N GLU A 66 -2.48 0.38 -3.20
CA GLU A 66 -2.32 -0.82 -2.38
C GLU A 66 -3.47 -1.80 -2.62
N THR A 67 -4.71 -1.31 -2.65
CA THR A 67 -5.89 -2.15 -2.86
C THR A 67 -5.91 -2.76 -4.27
N LEU A 68 -5.57 -1.97 -5.29
CA LEU A 68 -5.41 -2.45 -6.66
C LEU A 68 -4.32 -3.52 -6.76
N TYR A 69 -3.17 -3.26 -6.12
CA TYR A 69 -2.07 -4.20 -6.09
C TYR A 69 -2.48 -5.52 -5.42
N ALA A 70 -3.17 -5.46 -4.28
CA ALA A 70 -3.67 -6.62 -3.56
C ALA A 70 -4.53 -7.53 -4.44
N LEU A 71 -5.39 -6.97 -5.31
CA LEU A 71 -6.20 -7.76 -6.24
C LEU A 71 -5.34 -8.59 -7.21
N TYR A 72 -4.21 -8.04 -7.67
CA TYR A 72 -3.33 -8.74 -8.61
C TYR A 72 -2.44 -9.80 -7.96
N ILE A 73 -2.15 -9.66 -6.66
CA ILE A 73 -1.24 -10.58 -5.95
C ILE A 73 -1.97 -11.61 -5.09
N ASP A 74 -3.29 -11.53 -4.94
CA ASP A 74 -4.07 -12.49 -4.14
C ASP A 74 -4.26 -13.81 -4.91
N PRO A 75 -3.59 -14.90 -4.50
CA PRO A 75 -3.72 -16.20 -5.17
C PRO A 75 -5.01 -16.93 -4.80
N ASN A 76 -5.70 -16.52 -3.73
CA ASN A 76 -6.93 -17.16 -3.26
C ASN A 76 -8.17 -16.59 -3.93
N LEU A 77 -8.04 -15.45 -4.59
CA LEU A 77 -9.12 -14.84 -5.35
C LEU A 77 -9.37 -15.66 -6.62
N ASP A 78 -10.58 -16.16 -6.81
CA ASP A 78 -11.01 -16.89 -8.02
C ASP A 78 -12.46 -16.49 -8.29
N PHE A 79 -12.72 -15.87 -9.44
CA PHE A 79 -14.08 -15.43 -9.81
C PHE A 79 -14.66 -16.36 -10.87
N GLY A 80 -15.89 -16.83 -10.65
CA GLY A 80 -16.59 -17.68 -11.62
C GLY A 80 -17.08 -16.91 -12.85
N CYS A 81 -17.37 -15.61 -12.70
CA CYS A 81 -17.82 -14.75 -13.79
C CYS A 81 -17.50 -13.26 -13.56
N TRP A 82 -17.71 -12.45 -14.59
CA TRP A 82 -17.52 -11.01 -14.53
C TRP A 82 -18.40 -10.30 -13.49
N ASP A 83 -19.68 -10.69 -13.37
CA ASP A 83 -20.60 -9.99 -12.46
C ASP A 83 -20.23 -10.18 -10.99
N GLU A 84 -19.73 -11.36 -10.65
CA GLU A 84 -19.17 -11.66 -9.32
C GLU A 84 -17.91 -10.82 -9.07
N ALA A 85 -16.98 -10.80 -10.02
CA ALA A 85 -15.75 -10.02 -9.94
C ALA A 85 -16.04 -8.52 -9.77
N ASN A 86 -16.94 -7.97 -10.60
CA ASN A 86 -17.31 -6.56 -10.58
C ASN A 86 -17.98 -6.18 -9.26
N SER A 87 -18.90 -7.01 -8.76
CA SER A 87 -19.58 -6.77 -7.48
C SER A 87 -18.59 -6.80 -6.30
N TYR A 88 -17.66 -7.76 -6.31
CA TYR A 88 -16.61 -7.85 -5.29
C TYR A 88 -15.71 -6.60 -5.29
N MET A 89 -15.22 -6.20 -6.46
CA MET A 89 -14.34 -5.03 -6.58
C MET A 89 -15.06 -3.74 -6.21
N LEU A 90 -16.32 -3.55 -6.62
CA LEU A 90 -17.11 -2.37 -6.24
C LEU A 90 -17.28 -2.25 -4.73
N ASN A 91 -17.51 -3.37 -4.03
CA ASN A 91 -17.62 -3.38 -2.56
C ASN A 91 -16.29 -3.05 -1.88
N LYS A 92 -15.17 -3.58 -2.40
CA LYS A 92 -13.80 -3.28 -1.93
C LYS A 92 -13.43 -1.81 -2.07
N PHE A 93 -13.92 -1.13 -3.11
CA PHE A 93 -13.62 0.27 -3.38
C PHE A 93 -14.55 1.29 -2.70
N THR A 94 -15.30 0.89 -1.67
CA THR A 94 -16.14 1.81 -0.90
C THR A 94 -15.34 2.64 0.12
N GLU A 95 -15.70 3.92 0.26
CA GLU A 95 -15.07 4.86 1.21
C GLU A 95 -15.05 4.35 2.66
N LYS A 96 -16.03 3.50 3.03
CA LYS A 96 -16.13 2.88 4.35
C LYS A 96 -15.07 1.79 4.59
N GLU A 97 -14.73 0.97 3.59
CA GLU A 97 -13.67 -0.05 3.72
C GLU A 97 -12.26 0.56 3.61
N LEU A 98 -12.13 1.71 2.96
CA LEU A 98 -10.83 2.28 2.58
C LEU A 98 -10.39 3.48 3.40
N ARG A 99 -11.17 3.87 4.41
CA ARG A 99 -10.76 4.91 5.34
C ARG A 99 -9.49 4.47 6.06
N ILE A 100 -8.41 5.24 5.93
CA ILE A 100 -7.18 5.03 6.68
C ILE A 100 -7.54 5.06 8.17
N PRO A 101 -7.29 3.99 8.94
CA PRO A 101 -7.46 4.04 10.38
C PRO A 101 -6.50 5.09 10.91
N VAL A 102 -7.04 6.23 11.34
CA VAL A 102 -6.24 7.21 12.08
C VAL A 102 -5.98 6.54 13.42
N LYS A 103 -4.76 6.05 13.63
CA LYS A 103 -4.30 5.72 14.99
C LYS A 103 -4.42 7.00 15.79
N LYS A 104 -5.47 7.10 16.60
CA LYS A 104 -5.51 8.10 17.66
C LYS A 104 -4.32 7.77 18.54
N VAL A 105 -3.42 8.73 18.72
CA VAL A 105 -2.47 8.67 19.83
C VAL A 105 -3.34 8.63 21.08
N SER A 106 -3.44 7.45 21.69
CA SER A 106 -3.95 7.31 23.04
C SER A 106 -2.99 8.09 23.92
N LYS A 107 -3.43 9.26 24.36
CA LYS A 107 -2.80 10.01 25.44
C LYS A 107 -3.01 9.17 26.70
N ASN A 108 -2.10 8.24 27.00
CA ASN A 108 -1.91 7.53 28.26
C ASN A 108 -0.74 6.57 28.09
N GLU A 109 0.46 7.04 28.37
CA GLU A 109 1.39 6.32 29.25
C GLU A 109 2.41 7.34 29.74
N GLU A 110 2.39 7.50 31.06
CA GLU A 110 3.15 8.45 31.84
C GLU A 110 4.64 8.16 31.73
N LEU A 111 5.41 9.22 31.89
CA LEU A 111 6.85 9.21 32.14
C LEU A 111 7.19 8.17 33.22
N GLN A 112 8.01 7.18 32.88
CA GLN A 112 8.95 6.60 33.82
C GLN A 112 10.32 6.56 33.14
N ASP A 113 11.02 7.68 33.26
CA ASP A 113 12.47 7.68 33.27
C ASP A 113 12.92 6.83 34.46
N SER A 114 13.40 5.62 34.21
CA SER A 114 14.29 4.93 35.15
C SER A 114 15.68 4.89 34.53
N GLU A 115 16.34 6.03 34.63
CA GLU A 115 17.80 6.12 34.65
C GLU A 115 18.30 5.24 35.80
N SER A 116 18.91 4.11 35.46
CA SER A 116 19.69 3.31 36.40
C SER A 116 21.12 3.27 35.87
N ILE A 117 21.88 4.31 36.21
CA ILE A 117 23.33 4.31 36.19
C ILE A 117 23.73 3.45 37.40
N ASN A 118 24.32 2.27 37.14
CA ASN A 118 25.02 1.53 38.18
C ASN A 118 26.43 2.11 38.34
N GLU A 119 26.76 2.35 39.60
CA GLU A 119 28.04 2.77 40.22
C GLU A 119 29.25 1.95 39.79
#